data_AF-A0AA90NH71-F1
#
_entry.id   AF-A0AA90NH71-F1
#
_cell.length_a   1.000
_cell.length_b   1.000
_cell.length_c   1.000
_cell.angle_alpha   90.00
_cell.angle_beta   90.00
_cell.angle_gamma   90.00
#
_symmetry.space_group_name_H-M   'P 1'
#
loop_
_entity.id
_entity.type
_entity.pdbx_description
1 polymer ?
#
loop_
_entity_poly.entity_id
_entity_poly.type
_entity_poly.pdbx_seq_one_letter_code
_entity_poly.pdbx_strand_id
1 'polypeptide(L)'
;MKISQALSAEVYFAHPYSSWERGLNESTKGLLRQYFSKNTDFKKVGQREVKRALMRLNSRPRKDLNFKTPALIMGEHRAVLAA
;
A
#
# COMPACT_ATOMS: atom_id res chain seq x y z
N MET A 1 -22.04 -5.61 3.59
CA MET A 1 -21.00 -6.30 4.42
C MET A 1 -20.85 -5.55 5.74
N LYS A 2 -20.72 -6.24 6.89
CA LYS A 2 -20.64 -5.60 8.22
C LYS A 2 -19.51 -4.57 8.36
N ILE A 3 -18.36 -4.81 7.71
CA ILE A 3 -17.18 -3.93 7.76
C ILE A 3 -17.43 -2.59 7.04
N SER A 4 -18.07 -2.62 5.86
CA SER A 4 -18.39 -1.42 5.08
C SER A 4 -19.33 -0.48 5.83
N GLN A 5 -20.33 -1.04 6.50
CA GLN A 5 -21.27 -0.28 7.34
C GLN A 5 -20.57 0.36 8.53
N ALA A 6 -19.67 -0.38 9.20
CA ALA A 6 -18.92 0.13 10.34
C ALA A 6 -17.93 1.25 9.98
N LEU A 7 -17.39 1.23 8.76
CA LEU A 7 -16.41 2.21 8.27
C LEU A 7 -17.03 3.32 7.41
N SER A 8 -18.35 3.29 7.17
CA SER A 8 -19.04 4.15 6.20
C SER A 8 -18.31 4.24 4.85
N ALA A 9 -17.83 3.08 4.37
CA ALA A 9 -16.98 2.99 3.19
C ALA A 9 -17.61 2.10 2.11
N GLU A 10 -17.53 2.56 0.85
CA GLU A 10 -17.97 1.79 -0.31
C GLU A 10 -17.00 0.62 -0.59
N VAL A 11 -17.53 -0.48 -1.13
CA VAL A 11 -16.75 -1.70 -1.43
C VAL A 11 -16.88 -2.01 -2.90
N TYR A 12 -15.72 -2.18 -3.55
CA TYR A 12 -15.61 -2.51 -4.96
C TYR A 12 -14.84 -3.82 -5.14
N PHE A 13 -15.21 -4.59 -6.18
CA PHE A 13 -14.52 -5.81 -6.59
C PHE A 13 -14.04 -5.65 -8.03
N ALA A 14 -12.90 -6.27 -8.33
CA ALA A 14 -12.44 -6.37 -9.70
C ALA A 14 -13.34 -7.32 -10.49
N HIS A 15 -13.60 -7.01 -11.76
CA HIS A 15 -14.35 -7.85 -12.68
C HIS A 15 -13.59 -9.15 -12.96
N PRO A 16 -14.32 -10.27 -13.20
CA PRO A 16 -13.69 -11.52 -13.63
C PRO A 16 -12.77 -11.29 -14.84
N TYR A 17 -11.63 -11.98 -14.83
CA TYR A 17 -10.60 -11.92 -15.89
C TYR A 17 -9.99 -10.52 -16.15
N SER A 18 -10.25 -9.54 -15.29
CA SER A 18 -9.79 -8.16 -15.44
C SER A 18 -8.62 -7.84 -14.51
N SER A 19 -7.48 -8.50 -14.73
CA SER A 19 -6.31 -8.40 -13.84
C SER A 19 -5.71 -6.98 -13.74
N TRP A 20 -5.90 -6.16 -14.78
CA TRP A 20 -5.42 -4.78 -14.85
C TRP A 20 -6.06 -3.86 -13.81
N GLU A 21 -7.29 -4.14 -13.36
CA GLU A 21 -7.98 -3.37 -12.31
C GLU A 21 -7.28 -3.45 -10.94
N ARG A 22 -6.29 -4.34 -10.82
CA ARG A 22 -5.47 -4.53 -9.62
C ARG A 22 -3.99 -4.22 -9.84
N GLY A 23 -3.62 -3.61 -10.96
CA GLY A 23 -2.22 -3.41 -11.37
C GLY A 23 -1.35 -2.77 -10.28
N LEU A 24 -1.84 -1.70 -9.65
CA LEU A 24 -1.11 -1.01 -8.57
C LEU A 24 -0.93 -1.89 -7.32
N ASN A 25 -1.93 -2.68 -6.97
CA ASN A 25 -1.87 -3.60 -5.83
C ASN A 25 -0.82 -4.69 -6.07
N GLU A 26 -0.76 -5.26 -7.27
CA GLU A 26 0.23 -6.30 -7.60
C GLU A 26 1.65 -5.71 -7.70
N SER A 27 1.81 -4.51 -8.26
CA SER A 27 3.09 -3.78 -8.23
C SER A 27 3.58 -3.53 -6.80
N THR A 28 2.69 -3.06 -5.91
CA THR A 28 3.01 -2.78 -4.50
C THR A 28 3.37 -4.06 -3.73
N LYS A 29 2.67 -5.18 -3.99
CA LYS A 29 3.06 -6.48 -3.42
C LYS A 29 4.46 -6.90 -3.87
N GLY A 30 4.81 -6.69 -5.14
CA GLY A 30 6.16 -6.96 -5.65
C GLY A 30 7.24 -6.22 -4.86
N LEU A 31 6.98 -4.96 -4.50
CA LEU A 31 7.88 -4.16 -3.66
C LEU A 31 7.99 -4.69 -2.23
N LEU A 32 6.87 -5.12 -1.62
CA LEU A 32 6.88 -5.76 -0.30
C LEU A 32 7.66 -7.08 -0.30
N ARG A 33 7.64 -7.82 -1.40
CA ARG A 33 8.40 -9.08 -1.56
C ARG A 33 9.92 -8.88 -1.57
N GLN A 34 10.42 -7.67 -1.77
CA GLN A 34 11.84 -7.34 -1.57
C GLN A 34 12.26 -7.42 -0.09
N TYR A 35 11.31 -7.32 0.83
CA TYR A 35 11.53 -7.39 2.28
C TYR A 35 11.05 -8.70 2.89
N PHE A 36 9.95 -9.26 2.37
CA PHE A 36 9.34 -10.50 2.88
C PHE A 36 9.11 -11.47 1.72
N SER A 37 10.02 -12.43 1.54
CA SER A 37 9.96 -13.45 0.49
C SER A 37 8.66 -14.25 0.53
N LYS A 38 8.32 -14.97 -0.56
CA LYS A 38 7.01 -15.64 -0.74
C LYS A 38 6.58 -16.47 0.47
N ASN A 39 7.52 -17.23 1.03
CA ASN A 39 7.31 -18.21 2.09
C ASN A 39 7.68 -17.68 3.48
N THR A 40 7.72 -16.36 3.68
CA THR A 40 7.99 -15.76 4.99
C THR A 40 6.90 -16.15 5.98
N ASP A 41 7.29 -16.74 7.11
CA ASP A 41 6.40 -16.96 8.25
C ASP A 41 6.18 -15.65 9.01
N PHE A 42 5.08 -14.97 8.71
CA PHE A 42 4.74 -13.68 9.31
C PHE A 42 4.47 -13.76 10.82
N LYS A 43 4.28 -14.94 11.42
CA LYS A 43 4.20 -15.07 12.88
C LYS A 43 5.54 -14.79 13.55
N LYS A 44 6.64 -14.96 12.83
CA LYS A 44 8.01 -14.73 13.30
C LYS A 44 8.52 -13.33 12.94
N VAL A 45 7.81 -12.61 12.08
CA VAL A 45 8.19 -11.25 11.68
C VAL A 45 7.79 -10.27 12.78
N GLY A 46 8.78 -9.59 13.36
CA GLY A 46 8.53 -8.61 14.40
C GLY A 46 7.89 -7.33 13.86
N GLN A 47 7.09 -6.66 14.69
CA GLN A 47 6.47 -5.37 14.33
C GLN A 47 7.50 -4.30 13.93
N ARG A 48 8.70 -4.35 14.53
CA ARG A 48 9.81 -3.44 14.20
C ARG A 48 10.32 -3.64 12.77
N GLU A 49 10.36 -4.89 12.30
CA GLU A 49 10.79 -5.23 10.94
C GLU A 49 9.75 -4.76 9.92
N VAL A 50 8.47 -4.98 10.20
CA VAL A 50 7.36 -4.46 9.38
C VAL A 50 7.44 -2.94 9.28
N LYS A 51 7.57 -2.24 10.42
CA LYS A 51 7.71 -0.77 10.45
C LYS A 51 8.91 -0.29 9.63
N ARG A 52 10.05 -0.98 9.72
CA ARG A 52 11.26 -0.65 8.94
C ARG A 52 11.02 -0.80 7.44
N ALA A 53 10.39 -1.89 7.00
CA ALA A 53 10.05 -2.11 5.60
C ALA A 53 9.09 -1.04 5.08
N LEU A 54 8.03 -0.74 5.83
CA LEU A 54 7.05 0.31 5.48
C LEU A 54 7.71 1.69 5.38
N MET A 55 8.54 2.07 6.36
CA MET A 55 9.26 3.35 6.34
C MET A 55 10.10 3.47 5.07
N ARG A 56 10.91 2.45 4.74
CA ARG A 56 11.73 2.44 3.53
C ARG A 56 10.90 2.51 2.25
N LEU A 57 9.77 1.81 2.19
CA LEU A 57 8.90 1.84 1.01
C LEU A 57 8.23 3.20 0.79
N ASN A 58 7.79 3.83 1.89
CA ASN A 58 7.09 5.11 1.87
C ASN A 58 8.05 6.30 1.73
N SER A 59 9.31 6.15 2.12
CA SER A 59 10.36 7.15 1.91
C SER A 59 11.10 7.00 0.59
N ARG A 60 10.84 5.94 -0.19
CA ARG A 60 11.51 5.68 -1.47
C ARG A 60 10.92 6.54 -2.59
N PRO A 61 11.72 7.40 -3.25
CA PRO A 61 11.33 8.10 -4.47
C PRO A 61 10.73 7.17 -5.54
N ARG A 62 9.63 7.58 -6.17
CA ARG A 62 8.98 6.82 -7.26
C ARG A 62 8.99 7.62 -8.55
N LYS A 63 9.39 6.97 -9.65
CA LYS A 63 9.40 7.59 -10.98
C LYS A 63 8.01 8.13 -11.36
N ASP A 64 6.97 7.35 -11.09
CA ASP A 64 5.57 7.71 -11.38
C ASP A 64 5.07 8.91 -10.55
N LEU A 65 5.79 9.27 -9.47
CA LEU A 65 5.52 10.44 -8.64
C LEU A 65 6.53 11.57 -8.88
N ASN A 66 7.12 11.65 -10.08
CA ASN A 66 8.18 12.63 -10.40
C ASN A 66 9.35 12.58 -9.40
N PHE A 67 9.74 11.38 -8.97
CA PHE A 67 10.76 11.12 -7.95
C PHE A 67 10.45 11.70 -6.56
N LYS A 68 9.20 12.09 -6.28
CA LYS A 68 8.74 12.36 -4.92
C LYS A 68 8.49 11.06 -4.15
N THR A 69 8.44 11.16 -2.82
CA THR A 69 8.16 10.01 -1.96
C THR A 69 6.66 9.83 -1.75
N PRO A 70 6.15 8.59 -1.63
CA PRO A 70 4.75 8.34 -1.29
C PRO A 70 4.30 9.03 -0.01
N ALA A 71 5.17 9.08 1.01
CA ALA A 71 4.88 9.76 2.28
C ALA A 71 4.63 11.26 2.09
N LEU A 72 5.43 11.94 1.25
CA LEU A 72 5.26 13.36 0.97
C LEU A 72 3.93 13.62 0.26
N ILE A 73 3.67 12.91 -0.85
CA ILE A 73 2.44 13.08 -1.65
C ILE A 73 1.19 12.82 -0.80
N MET A 74 1.22 11.78 0.03
CA MET A 74 0.09 11.47 0.91
C MET A 74 -0.10 12.57 1.98
N GLY A 75 0.97 13.14 2.51
CA GLY A 75 0.91 14.27 3.44
C GLY A 75 0.28 15.50 2.80
N GLU A 76 0.72 15.87 1.60
CA GLU A 76 0.17 16.97 0.80
C GLU A 76 -1.33 16.76 0.52
N HIS A 77 -1.71 15.58 0.03
CA HIS A 77 -3.11 15.24 -0.26
C HIS A 77 -4.01 15.31 0.98
N ARG A 78 -3.53 14.83 2.13
CA ARG A 78 -4.28 14.91 3.39
C ARG A 78 -4.45 16.33 3.90
N ALA A 79 -3.44 17.20 3.70
CA ALA A 79 -3.55 18.61 4.06
C ALA A 79 -4.62 19.31 3.21
N VAL A 80 -4.70 19.02 1.91
CA VAL A 80 -5.74 19.56 1.02
C VAL A 80 -7.14 19.13 1.45
N LEU A 81 -7.34 17.86 1.84
CA LEU A 81 -8.65 17.37 2.30
C LEU A 81 -9.07 17.90 3.68
N ALA A 82 -8.13 18.41 4.47
CA ALA A 82 -8.38 18.94 5.81
C ALA A 82 -8.58 20.46 5.84
N ALA A 83 -8.33 21.15 4.72
CA ALA A 83 -8.59 22.57 4.51
C ALA A 83 -10.00 22.77 3.91
#